data_AF-A0A3M1RQ51-F1
#
_entry.id   AF-A0A3M1RQ51-F1
#
_cell.length_a   1.000
_cell.length_b   1.000
_cell.length_c   1.000
_cell.angle_alpha   90.00
_cell.angle_beta   90.00
_cell.angle_gamma   90.00
#
_symmetry.space_group_name_H-M   'P 1'
#
loop_
_entity.id
_entity.type
_entity.pdbx_description
1 polymer ?
#
loop_
_entity_poly.entity_id
_entity_poly.type
_entity_poly.pdbx_seq_one_letter_code
_entity_poly.pdbx_strand_id
1 'polypeptide(L)'
;YYNKHIDFFTIKGEATLAQLVIAKDKNNGIEKDKIEEVLIKAKNGIPLQDLENEYENEFELIKYQYLGSFKKEELAEGFQDAFDLKQNECMLIETQDGFHIIKLLKKKGDSLKPFAEASEDIKNILYSEKSEKILKNFIESLKEKAYIEKRL
;
A
#
# COMPACT_ATOMS: atom_id res chain seq x y z
N TYR A 1 -27.19 6.10 1.33
CA TYR A 1 -25.86 6.71 1.28
C TYR A 1 -24.79 5.63 1.33
N TYR A 2 -24.64 4.91 2.46
CA TYR A 2 -23.65 3.82 2.65
C TYR A 2 -23.45 2.88 1.43
N ASN A 3 -24.46 2.11 1.03
CA ASN A 3 -24.34 1.17 -0.11
C ASN A 3 -24.00 1.84 -1.45
N LYS A 4 -24.34 3.13 -1.63
CA LYS A 4 -24.05 3.87 -2.86
C LYS A 4 -22.63 4.44 -2.89
N HIS A 5 -21.94 4.46 -1.75
CA HIS A 5 -20.61 5.04 -1.56
C HIS A 5 -19.71 4.05 -0.80
N ILE A 6 -19.80 2.77 -1.16
CA ILE A 6 -19.14 1.69 -0.42
C ILE A 6 -17.61 1.88 -0.37
N ASP A 7 -17.03 2.43 -1.43
CA ASP A 7 -15.59 2.73 -1.52
C ASP A 7 -15.11 3.68 -0.43
N PHE A 8 -15.96 4.64 0.00
CA PHE A 8 -15.63 5.57 1.09
C PHE A 8 -15.56 4.85 2.45
N PHE A 9 -16.26 3.72 2.59
CA PHE A 9 -16.30 2.92 3.80
C PHE A 9 -15.41 1.66 3.72
N THR A 10 -14.68 1.49 2.60
CA THR A 10 -13.73 0.41 2.43
C THR A 10 -12.44 0.71 3.18
N ILE A 11 -12.13 -0.12 4.17
CA ILE A 11 -10.83 -0.16 4.84
C ILE A 11 -9.92 -1.01 3.96
N LYS A 12 -8.94 -0.35 3.33
CA LYS A 12 -7.96 -1.02 2.47
C LYS A 12 -7.14 -2.03 3.25
N GLY A 13 -6.91 -3.17 2.61
CA GLY A 13 -6.09 -4.25 3.15
C GLY A 13 -4.64 -3.83 3.38
N GLU A 14 -3.93 -4.62 4.20
CA GLU A 14 -2.54 -4.40 4.55
C GLU A 14 -1.72 -5.67 4.26
N ALA A 15 -0.49 -5.49 3.81
CA ALA A 15 0.50 -6.55 3.67
C ALA A 15 1.65 -6.31 4.65
N THR A 16 1.96 -7.32 5.47
CA THR A 16 3.16 -7.35 6.30
C THR A 16 4.30 -7.97 5.51
N LEU A 17 5.37 -7.20 5.29
CA LEU A 17 6.49 -7.59 4.43
C LEU A 17 7.79 -7.68 5.22
N ALA A 18 8.69 -8.52 4.71
CA ALA A 18 10.10 -8.49 5.03
C ALA A 18 10.91 -8.63 3.74
N GLN A 19 12.18 -8.22 3.78
CA GLN A 19 13.09 -8.32 2.66
C GLN A 19 14.45 -8.88 3.06
N LEU A 20 15.12 -9.48 2.09
CA LEU A 20 16.56 -9.74 2.09
C LEU A 20 17.17 -8.90 0.98
N VAL A 21 18.01 -7.93 1.36
CA VAL A 21 18.68 -7.01 0.43
C VAL A 21 20.05 -7.56 0.12
N ILE A 22 20.41 -7.65 -1.16
CA ILE A 22 21.72 -8.07 -1.65
C ILE A 22 22.27 -6.95 -2.53
N ALA A 23 23.42 -6.35 -2.18
CA ALA A 23 24.02 -5.31 -3.00
C ALA A 23 24.76 -5.89 -4.21
N LYS A 24 24.82 -5.13 -5.31
CA LYS A 24 25.69 -5.45 -6.45
C LYS A 24 27.14 -5.15 -6.09
N ASP A 25 28.04 -6.09 -6.34
CA ASP A 25 29.49 -5.86 -6.23
C ASP A 25 29.93 -4.93 -7.36
N LYS A 26 30.48 -3.76 -6.99
CA LYS A 26 30.93 -2.74 -7.96
C LYS A 26 32.16 -3.18 -8.75
N ASN A 27 32.92 -4.15 -8.26
CA ASN A 27 34.18 -4.62 -8.83
C ASN A 27 34.03 -5.94 -9.59
N ASN A 28 33.20 -6.86 -9.09
CA ASN A 28 33.03 -8.21 -9.67
C ASN A 28 31.73 -8.40 -10.47
N GLY A 29 30.86 -7.40 -10.51
CA GLY A 29 29.62 -7.43 -11.28
C GLY A 29 28.49 -8.18 -10.57
N ILE A 30 27.58 -8.77 -11.35
CA ILE A 30 26.35 -9.38 -10.83
C ILE A 30 26.51 -10.90 -10.75
N GLU A 31 26.50 -11.45 -9.53
CA GLU A 31 26.52 -12.90 -9.28
C GLU A 31 25.12 -13.53 -9.40
N LYS A 32 24.57 -13.53 -10.62
CA LYS A 32 23.19 -13.97 -10.89
C LYS A 32 22.90 -15.38 -10.37
N ASP A 33 23.80 -16.33 -10.61
CA ASP A 33 23.62 -17.73 -10.23
C ASP A 33 23.43 -17.89 -8.71
N LYS A 34 24.17 -17.11 -7.90
CA LYS A 34 24.02 -17.12 -6.44
C LYS A 34 22.72 -16.47 -5.98
N ILE A 35 22.33 -15.36 -6.61
CA ILE A 35 21.05 -14.69 -6.29
C ILE A 35 19.88 -15.63 -6.59
N GLU A 36 19.96 -16.38 -7.70
CA GLU A 36 18.99 -17.41 -8.04
C GLU A 36 18.96 -18.55 -7.01
N GLU A 37 20.12 -18.99 -6.52
CA GLU A 37 20.19 -19.99 -5.45
C GLU A 37 19.52 -19.51 -4.16
N VAL A 38 19.84 -18.28 -3.71
CA VAL A 38 19.21 -17.67 -2.52
C VAL A 38 17.69 -17.57 -2.72
N LEU A 39 17.24 -17.14 -3.90
CA LEU A 39 15.81 -17.06 -4.23
C LEU A 39 15.13 -18.43 -4.18
N ILE A 40 15.76 -19.48 -4.71
CA ILE A 40 15.24 -20.86 -4.68
C ILE A 40 15.12 -21.33 -3.23
N LYS A 41 16.14 -21.12 -2.41
CA LYS A 41 16.11 -21.47 -0.98
C LYS A 41 15.00 -20.72 -0.23
N ALA A 42 14.83 -19.43 -0.50
CA ALA A 42 13.75 -18.63 0.07
C ALA A 42 12.36 -19.14 -0.34
N LYS A 43 12.19 -19.49 -1.63
CA LYS A 43 10.94 -20.08 -2.18
C LYS A 43 10.64 -21.45 -1.59
N ASN A 44 11.66 -22.23 -1.25
CA ASN A 44 11.53 -23.51 -0.55
C ASN A 44 11.24 -23.37 0.96
N GLY A 45 11.08 -22.14 1.45
CA GLY A 45 10.61 -21.86 2.81
C GLY A 45 11.70 -21.56 3.82
N ILE A 46 12.98 -21.54 3.42
CA ILE A 46 14.06 -21.15 4.33
C ILE A 46 13.84 -19.69 4.79
N PRO A 47 13.93 -19.40 6.10
CA PRO A 47 13.81 -18.05 6.61
C PRO A 47 14.86 -17.11 6.01
N LEU A 48 14.45 -15.89 5.64
CA LEU A 48 15.36 -14.90 5.04
C LEU A 48 16.52 -14.53 5.97
N GLN A 49 16.30 -14.57 7.28
CA GLN A 49 17.34 -14.30 8.28
C GLN A 49 18.38 -15.43 8.34
N ASP A 50 17.99 -16.67 8.06
CA ASP A 50 18.94 -17.79 7.98
C ASP A 50 19.79 -17.67 6.71
N LEU A 51 19.18 -17.23 5.60
CA LEU A 51 19.89 -16.95 4.35
C LEU A 51 20.86 -15.77 4.47
N GLU A 52 20.55 -14.75 5.28
CA GLU A 52 21.53 -13.70 5.60
C GLU A 52 22.81 -14.32 6.18
N ASN A 53 22.66 -15.15 7.22
CA ASN A 53 23.81 -15.76 7.90
C ASN A 53 24.56 -16.76 6.99
N GLU A 54 23.83 -17.54 6.19
CA GLU A 54 24.42 -18.55 5.31
C GLU A 54 25.30 -17.92 4.21
N TYR A 55 24.89 -16.76 3.68
CA TYR A 55 25.57 -16.10 2.56
C TYR A 55 26.33 -14.83 2.96
N GLU A 56 26.49 -14.52 4.25
CA GLU A 56 27.13 -13.27 4.72
C GLU A 56 28.56 -13.08 4.19
N ASN A 57 29.27 -14.17 3.93
CA ASN A 57 30.65 -14.17 3.43
C ASN A 57 30.72 -14.27 1.89
N GLU A 58 29.58 -14.42 1.22
CA GLU A 58 29.50 -14.57 -0.24
C GLU A 58 29.13 -13.27 -0.96
N PHE A 59 28.52 -12.32 -0.25
CA PHE A 59 28.13 -11.01 -0.79
C PHE A 59 28.77 -9.88 0.01
N GLU A 60 29.10 -8.76 -0.64
CA GLU A 60 29.57 -7.54 0.05
C GLU A 60 28.52 -7.04 1.07
N LEU A 61 27.24 -7.17 0.70
CA LEU A 61 26.12 -6.90 1.59
C LEU A 61 25.01 -7.91 1.30
N ILE A 62 24.62 -8.63 2.34
CA ILE A 62 23.33 -9.32 2.42
C ILE A 62 22.69 -8.98 3.77
N LYS A 63 21.43 -8.55 3.76
CA LYS A 63 20.78 -8.08 5.00
C LYS A 63 19.28 -8.35 5.04
N TYR A 64 18.83 -9.08 6.06
CA TYR A 64 17.41 -9.22 6.38
C TYR A 64 16.88 -7.96 7.06
N GLN A 65 15.67 -7.55 6.67
CA GLN A 65 14.94 -6.45 7.28
C GLN A 65 13.45 -6.78 7.35
N TYR A 66 12.88 -6.64 8.53
CA TYR A 66 11.43 -6.59 8.71
C TYR A 66 10.94 -5.18 8.36
N LEU A 67 10.02 -5.07 7.40
CA LEU A 67 9.54 -3.77 6.93
C LEU A 67 8.32 -3.27 7.72
N GLY A 68 7.48 -4.19 8.19
CA GLY A 68 6.21 -3.85 8.82
C GLY A 68 5.01 -4.04 7.90
N SER A 69 3.89 -3.42 8.26
CA SER A 69 2.63 -3.50 7.50
C SER A 69 2.42 -2.24 6.70
N PHE A 70 2.08 -2.41 5.42
CA PHE A 70 1.82 -1.34 4.48
C PHE A 70 0.50 -1.58 3.78
N LYS A 71 -0.15 -0.52 3.34
CA LYS A 71 -1.16 -0.58 2.28
C LYS A 71 -0.46 -0.52 0.90
N LYS A 72 -1.14 -0.91 -0.18
CA LYS A 72 -0.53 -1.07 -1.52
C LYS A 72 0.07 0.22 -2.09
N GLU A 73 -0.69 1.29 -2.07
CA GLU A 73 -0.38 2.68 -2.39
C GLU A 73 0.67 3.35 -1.48
N GLU A 74 1.00 2.79 -0.33
CA GLU A 74 2.14 3.23 0.51
C GLU A 74 3.48 2.64 0.02
N LEU A 75 3.46 1.59 -0.80
CA LEU A 75 4.65 1.00 -1.40
C LEU A 75 5.03 1.68 -2.73
N ALA A 76 6.34 1.76 -2.98
CA ALA A 76 6.88 2.16 -4.27
C ALA A 76 6.35 1.24 -5.39
N GLU A 77 6.14 1.76 -6.60
CA GLU A 77 5.46 1.08 -7.72
C GLU A 77 5.99 -0.34 -7.97
N GLY A 78 7.32 -0.53 -8.05
CA GLY A 78 7.93 -1.85 -8.27
C GLY A 78 7.79 -2.86 -7.11
N PHE A 79 7.29 -2.42 -5.95
CA PHE A 79 7.09 -3.23 -4.75
C PHE A 79 5.61 -3.58 -4.54
N GLN A 80 4.70 -2.93 -5.27
CA GLN A 80 3.26 -3.15 -5.11
C GLN A 80 2.82 -4.55 -5.51
N ASP A 81 3.55 -5.20 -6.41
CA ASP A 81 3.33 -6.59 -6.83
C ASP A 81 3.52 -7.59 -5.67
N ALA A 82 4.19 -7.19 -4.58
CA ALA A 82 4.28 -8.00 -3.36
C ALA A 82 2.89 -8.26 -2.74
N PHE A 83 1.88 -7.45 -3.06
CA PHE A 83 0.49 -7.72 -2.66
C PHE A 83 -0.11 -8.92 -3.36
N ASP A 84 0.38 -9.33 -4.54
CA ASP A 84 -0.19 -10.44 -5.30
C ASP A 84 0.37 -11.81 -4.87
N LEU A 85 1.41 -11.81 -4.04
CA LEU A 85 1.96 -12.99 -3.39
C LEU A 85 0.94 -13.66 -2.47
N LYS A 86 1.05 -14.99 -2.30
CA LYS A 86 0.42 -15.70 -1.19
C LYS A 86 1.25 -15.57 0.08
N GLN A 87 0.63 -15.85 1.21
CA GLN A 87 1.33 -15.85 2.48
C GLN A 87 2.54 -16.81 2.43
N ASN A 88 3.69 -16.32 2.89
CA ASN A 88 5.00 -16.94 2.86
C ASN A 88 5.65 -17.09 1.47
N GLU A 89 5.01 -16.64 0.39
CA GLU A 89 5.67 -16.55 -0.92
C GLU A 89 6.62 -15.34 -0.96
N CYS A 90 7.59 -15.41 -1.86
CA CYS A 90 8.53 -14.33 -2.11
C CYS A 90 8.76 -14.06 -3.60
N MET A 91 9.20 -12.85 -3.92
CA MET A 91 9.60 -12.43 -5.27
C MET A 91 10.94 -11.71 -5.23
N LEU A 92 11.63 -11.74 -6.37
CA LEU A 92 12.87 -11.00 -6.59
C LEU A 92 12.55 -9.69 -7.32
N ILE A 93 13.09 -8.59 -6.82
CA ILE A 93 13.07 -7.28 -7.47
C ILE A 93 14.53 -6.87 -7.70
N GLU A 94 14.88 -6.61 -8.95
CA GLU A 94 16.18 -6.05 -9.31
C GLU A 94 16.09 -4.51 -9.33
N THR A 95 17.04 -3.85 -8.68
CA THR A 95 17.19 -2.40 -8.67
C THR A 95 18.57 -2.02 -9.22
N GLN A 96 18.83 -0.70 -9.31
CA GLN A 96 20.14 -0.21 -9.76
C GLN A 96 21.26 -0.59 -8.79
N ASP A 97 20.96 -0.57 -7.49
CA ASP A 97 21.95 -0.79 -6.43
C ASP A 97 22.07 -2.26 -5.98
N GLY A 98 21.15 -3.13 -6.40
CA GLY A 98 21.10 -4.47 -5.85
C GLY A 98 19.88 -5.30 -6.25
N PHE A 99 19.56 -6.24 -5.37
CA PHE A 99 18.47 -7.17 -5.46
C PHE A 99 17.72 -7.19 -4.13
N HIS A 100 16.40 -7.29 -4.20
CA HIS A 100 15.52 -7.40 -3.04
C HIS A 100 14.70 -8.67 -3.19
N ILE A 101 14.85 -9.61 -2.25
CA ILE A 101 13.94 -10.74 -2.12
C ILE A 101 12.87 -10.36 -1.11
N ILE A 102 11.68 -10.04 -1.58
CA ILE A 102 10.55 -9.61 -0.75
C ILE A 102 9.67 -10.79 -0.44
N LYS A 103 9.35 -10.96 0.85
CA LYS A 103 8.48 -12.02 1.35
C LYS A 103 7.24 -11.44 2.00
N LEU A 104 6.09 -11.98 1.61
CA LEU A 104 4.80 -11.66 2.22
C LEU A 104 4.62 -12.50 3.49
N LEU A 105 4.72 -11.89 4.66
CA LEU A 105 4.56 -12.58 5.94
C LEU A 105 3.09 -12.77 6.31
N LYS A 106 2.27 -11.76 6.04
CA LYS A 106 0.84 -11.74 6.36
C LYS A 106 0.10 -10.79 5.43
N LYS A 107 -1.13 -11.14 5.06
CA LYS A 107 -2.03 -10.27 4.30
C LYS A 107 -3.37 -10.16 5.01
N LYS A 108 -3.87 -8.94 5.16
CA LYS A 108 -5.25 -8.64 5.53
C LYS A 108 -5.94 -8.08 4.30
N GLY A 109 -7.07 -8.68 3.90
CA GLY A 109 -7.87 -8.19 2.77
C GLY A 109 -8.61 -6.89 3.09
N ASP A 110 -9.17 -6.27 2.06
CA ASP A 110 -10.10 -5.16 2.21
C ASP A 110 -11.28 -5.59 3.09
N SER A 111 -11.72 -4.67 3.95
CA SER A 111 -12.89 -4.87 4.79
C SER A 111 -13.79 -3.65 4.73
N LEU A 112 -15.07 -3.82 5.09
CA LEU A 112 -16.02 -2.72 5.11
C LEU A 112 -16.22 -2.25 6.54
N LYS A 113 -16.09 -0.94 6.77
CA LYS A 113 -16.44 -0.31 8.05
C LYS A 113 -17.94 -0.56 8.30
N PRO A 114 -18.34 -1.31 9.35
CA PRO A 114 -19.74 -1.67 9.56
C PRO A 114 -20.68 -0.45 9.57
N PHE A 115 -21.89 -0.60 9.04
CA PHE A 115 -22.87 0.50 8.99
C PHE A 115 -23.11 1.13 10.37
N ALA A 116 -23.14 0.32 11.44
CA ALA A 116 -23.30 0.82 12.81
C ALA A 116 -22.22 1.87 13.17
N GLU A 117 -20.97 1.62 12.81
CA GLU A 117 -19.84 2.54 13.05
C GLU A 117 -19.82 3.73 12.07
N ALA A 118 -20.35 3.55 10.86
CA ALA A 118 -20.42 4.61 9.85
C ALA A 118 -21.67 5.50 10.00
N SER A 119 -22.65 5.10 10.79
CA SER A 119 -23.99 5.69 10.81
C SER A 119 -24.00 7.16 11.22
N GLU A 120 -23.24 7.53 12.25
CA GLU A 120 -23.17 8.91 12.73
C GLU A 120 -22.41 9.81 11.73
N ASP A 121 -21.33 9.30 11.12
CA ASP A 121 -20.60 10.01 10.06
C ASP A 121 -21.52 10.30 8.86
N ILE A 122 -22.28 9.29 8.39
CA ILE A 122 -23.23 9.42 7.29
C ILE A 122 -24.30 10.47 7.62
N LYS A 123 -24.82 10.44 8.84
CA LYS A 123 -25.84 11.37 9.28
C LYS A 123 -25.32 12.81 9.20
N ASN A 124 -24.11 13.05 9.70
CA ASN A 124 -23.46 14.37 9.63
C ASN A 124 -23.25 14.83 8.17
N ILE A 125 -22.79 13.95 7.29
CA ILE A 125 -22.64 14.24 5.86
C ILE A 125 -23.98 14.67 5.25
N LEU A 126 -25.03 13.87 5.44
CA LEU A 126 -26.36 14.15 4.89
C LEU A 126 -26.98 15.44 5.45
N TYR A 127 -26.73 15.75 6.73
CA TYR A 127 -27.16 17.01 7.33
C TYR A 127 -26.45 18.22 6.70
N SER A 128 -25.13 18.13 6.48
CA SER A 128 -24.37 19.19 5.82
C SER A 128 -24.87 19.42 4.39
N GLU A 129 -24.98 18.35 3.60
CA GLU A 129 -25.48 18.41 2.21
C GLU A 129 -26.86 19.06 2.12
N LYS A 130 -27.78 18.69 3.03
CA LYS A 130 -29.13 19.26 3.05
C LYS A 130 -29.13 20.74 3.45
N SER A 131 -28.30 21.10 4.42
CA SER A 131 -28.19 22.49 4.90
C SER A 131 -27.60 23.40 3.83
N GLU A 132 -26.53 22.97 3.17
CA GLU A 132 -25.92 23.68 2.04
C GLU A 132 -26.90 23.88 0.90
N LYS A 133 -27.68 22.84 0.55
CA LYS A 133 -28.70 22.93 -0.50
C LYS A 133 -29.79 23.95 -0.14
N ILE A 134 -30.28 23.95 1.10
CA ILE A 134 -31.28 24.92 1.55
C ILE A 134 -30.72 26.34 1.49
N LEU A 135 -29.49 26.54 1.97
CA LEU A 135 -28.83 27.85 1.95
C LEU A 135 -28.63 28.36 0.52
N LYS A 136 -28.17 27.50 -0.38
CA LYS A 136 -27.99 27.84 -1.80
C LYS A 136 -29.30 28.27 -2.44
N ASN A 137 -30.36 27.48 -2.27
CA ASN A 137 -31.69 27.80 -2.80
C ASN A 137 -32.23 29.12 -2.22
N PHE A 138 -31.99 29.37 -0.94
CA PHE A 138 -32.39 30.63 -0.30
C PHE A 138 -31.65 31.83 -0.90
N ILE A 139 -30.32 31.74 -1.06
CA ILE A 139 -29.50 32.78 -1.70
C ILE A 139 -29.94 33.04 -3.14
N GLU A 140 -30.21 31.98 -3.92
CA GLU A 140 -30.74 32.09 -5.28
C GLU A 140 -32.07 32.85 -5.30
N SER A 141 -33.00 32.49 -4.40
CA SER A 141 -34.30 33.18 -4.30
C SER A 141 -34.19 34.66 -3.90
N LEU A 142 -33.17 35.01 -3.10
CA LEU A 142 -32.89 36.40 -2.73
C LEU A 142 -32.33 37.19 -3.91
N LYS A 143 -31.45 36.58 -4.72
CA LYS A 143 -30.89 37.21 -5.91
C LYS A 143 -31.95 37.50 -6.96
N GLU A 144 -32.90 36.58 -7.18
CA GLU A 144 -34.00 36.78 -8.13
C GLU A 144 -34.94 37.93 -7.74
N LYS A 145 -35.11 38.15 -6.44
CA LYS A 145 -35.98 39.21 -5.90
C LYS A 145 -35.26 40.56 -5.77
N ALA A 146 -33.95 40.60 -5.98
CA ALA A 146 -33.15 41.81 -5.84
C ALA A 146 -32.77 42.38 -7.22
N TYR A 147 -32.88 43.70 -7.38
CA TYR A 147 -32.28 44.37 -8.55
C TYR A 147 -30.76 44.44 -8.34
N ILE A 148 -30.01 43.68 -9.14
CA ILE A 148 -28.54 43.63 -9.06
C ILE A 148 -27.96 44.36 -10.27
N GLU A 149 -27.34 45.51 -10.03
CA GLU A 149 -26.59 46.26 -11.05
C GLU A 149 -25.09 46.10 -10.82
N LYS A 150 -24.36 45.58 -11.82
CA LYS A 150 -22.91 45.36 -11.76
C LYS A 150 -22.23 46.51 -12.50
N ARG A 151 -21.66 47.47 -11.77
CA ARG A 151 -20.81 48.52 -12.38
C ARG A 151 -19.41 47.97 -12.63
N LEU A 152 -18.98 48.02 -13.90
CA LEU A 152 -17.61 47.78 -14.37
C LEU A 152 -16.80 49.07 -14.31
#